data_AF-A0A9P0LT00-F1
#
_entry.id   AF-A0A9P0LT00-F1
#
_cell.length_a   1.000
_cell.length_b   1.000
_cell.length_c   1.000
_cell.angle_alpha   90.00
_cell.angle_beta   90.00
_cell.angle_gamma   90.00
#
_symmetry.space_group_name_H-M   'P 1'
#
loop_
_entity.id
_entity.type
_entity.pdbx_description
1 polymer ?
#
loop_
_entity_poly.entity_id
_entity_poly.type
_entity_poly.pdbx_seq_one_letter_code
_entity_poly.pdbx_strand_id
1 'polypeptide(L)'
;MARRMKLKNLPDYSTLSGGQAFELAAQKADNPLQYSFTTPLLQYKNCNFSFAGLKNQLQRQLIREEREKDIPADGVIPGIHNLCAGFQLAITRHLCHRLQRGMDYVERKNMIQSDNRILVVSGGVACNNFIAEGLRMVCDELGYRMVRPPPKLCTDNGVMIAWNGVENGEKT
;
A
#
# COMPACT_ATOMS: atom_id res chain seq x y z
N MET A 1 -3.89 4.05 -9.92
CA MET A 1 -2.60 4.75 -10.13
C MET A 1 -1.85 4.17 -11.31
N ALA A 2 -1.57 2.86 -11.33
CA ALA A 2 -0.94 2.18 -12.47
C ALA A 2 -1.51 2.54 -13.86
N ARG A 3 -2.85 2.64 -14.00
CA ARG A 3 -3.50 3.10 -15.24
C ARG A 3 -3.12 4.53 -15.64
N ARG A 4 -3.09 5.47 -14.68
CA ARG A 4 -2.73 6.88 -14.93
C ARG A 4 -1.25 7.06 -15.26
N MET A 5 -0.42 6.16 -14.73
CA MET A 5 1.00 6.01 -15.03
C MET A 5 1.27 5.27 -16.34
N LYS A 6 0.21 4.78 -17.02
CA LYS A 6 0.29 4.09 -18.31
C LYS A 6 1.26 2.90 -18.30
N LEU A 7 1.41 2.22 -17.16
CA LEU A 7 2.32 1.08 -17.03
C LEU A 7 2.00 -0.04 -18.04
N LYS A 8 0.73 -0.21 -18.40
CA LYS A 8 0.31 -1.20 -19.42
C LYS A 8 0.88 -0.95 -20.82
N ASN A 9 1.35 0.28 -21.09
CA ASN A 9 1.97 0.62 -22.38
C ASN A 9 3.44 0.15 -22.44
N LEU A 10 4.01 -0.27 -21.30
CA LEU A 10 5.33 -0.88 -21.25
C LEU A 10 5.18 -2.41 -21.39
N PRO A 11 5.94 -3.06 -22.28
CA PRO A 11 5.85 -4.50 -22.53
C PRO A 11 5.93 -5.33 -21.25
N ASP A 12 6.88 -5.00 -20.36
CA ASP A 12 7.15 -5.66 -19.09
C ASP A 12 5.95 -5.75 -18.14
N TYR A 13 4.96 -4.85 -18.28
CA TYR A 13 3.86 -4.72 -17.34
C TYR A 13 2.48 -4.88 -17.99
N SER A 14 2.42 -5.08 -19.30
CA SER A 14 1.19 -5.10 -20.11
C SER A 14 0.16 -6.15 -19.67
N THR A 15 0.63 -7.33 -19.26
CA THR A 15 -0.19 -8.49 -18.86
C THR A 15 -0.42 -8.58 -17.34
N LEU A 16 0.24 -7.72 -16.55
CA LEU A 16 0.21 -7.79 -15.10
C LEU A 16 -0.98 -7.05 -14.49
N SER A 17 -1.37 -7.45 -13.28
CA SER A 17 -2.31 -6.67 -12.50
C SER A 17 -1.69 -5.31 -12.13
N GLY A 18 -2.53 -4.27 -11.96
CA GLY A 18 -2.03 -2.92 -11.71
C GLY A 18 -1.18 -2.80 -10.44
N GLY A 19 -1.45 -3.60 -9.40
CA GLY A 19 -0.64 -3.63 -8.18
C GLY A 19 0.73 -4.27 -8.40
N GLN A 20 0.78 -5.41 -9.09
CA GLN A 20 2.03 -6.10 -9.43
C GLN A 20 2.91 -5.28 -10.37
N ALA A 21 2.31 -4.73 -11.44
CA ALA A 21 2.98 -3.83 -12.37
C ALA A 21 3.64 -2.65 -11.64
N PHE A 22 2.91 -2.06 -10.69
CA PHE A 22 3.38 -0.92 -9.93
C PHE A 22 4.56 -1.27 -9.02
N GLU A 23 4.49 -2.41 -8.33
CA GLU A 23 5.59 -2.89 -7.48
C GLU A 23 6.86 -3.19 -8.27
N LEU A 24 6.74 -3.93 -9.38
CA LEU A 24 7.89 -4.25 -10.22
C LEU A 24 8.49 -2.99 -10.85
N ALA A 25 7.65 -2.04 -11.28
CA ALA A 25 8.10 -0.74 -11.77
C ALA A 25 8.88 0.05 -10.69
N ALA A 26 8.41 0.02 -9.44
CA ALA A 26 9.11 0.66 -8.33
C ALA A 26 10.46 0.00 -8.01
N GLN A 27 10.58 -1.32 -8.16
CA GLN A 27 11.85 -2.04 -7.93
C GLN A 27 12.93 -1.68 -8.95
N LYS A 28 12.56 -1.23 -10.15
CA LYS A 28 13.50 -0.78 -11.19
C LYS A 28 13.91 0.70 -11.06
N ALA A 29 13.67 1.33 -9.91
CA ALA A 29 14.00 2.73 -9.69
C ALA A 29 15.50 2.91 -9.39
N ASP A 30 16.18 3.71 -10.20
CA ASP A 30 17.58 4.09 -9.96
C ASP A 30 17.70 5.12 -8.82
N ASN A 31 16.68 5.96 -8.63
CA ASN A 31 16.61 6.93 -7.54
C ASN A 31 15.19 6.96 -6.92
N PRO A 32 14.93 6.12 -5.91
CA PRO A 32 13.64 6.03 -5.22
C PRO A 32 13.20 7.33 -4.53
N LEU A 33 14.13 8.26 -4.27
CA LEU A 33 13.88 9.50 -3.54
C LEU A 33 13.76 10.72 -4.47
N GLN A 34 13.86 10.53 -5.79
CA GLN A 34 13.71 11.62 -6.76
C GLN A 34 12.37 12.36 -6.59
N TYR A 35 11.31 11.62 -6.27
CA TYR A 35 9.96 12.16 -6.07
C TYR A 35 9.54 11.98 -4.61
N SER A 36 9.36 13.09 -3.91
CA SER A 36 8.89 13.10 -2.53
C SER A 36 7.41 13.48 -2.44
N PHE A 37 6.72 12.84 -1.52
CA PHE A 37 5.30 13.09 -1.24
C PHE A 37 5.12 13.36 0.23
N THR A 38 4.16 14.21 0.58
CA THR A 38 3.87 14.49 1.99
C THR A 38 3.02 13.39 2.59
N THR A 39 3.33 13.01 3.83
CA THR A 39 2.55 12.01 4.57
C THR A 39 1.23 12.62 5.04
N PRO A 40 0.07 12.10 4.61
CA PRO A 40 -1.23 12.61 5.05
C PRO A 40 -1.46 12.43 6.55
N LEU A 41 -2.26 13.33 7.11
CA LEU A 41 -2.77 13.23 8.48
C LEU A 41 -1.72 13.15 9.60
N LEU A 42 -0.46 13.52 9.34
CA LEU A 42 0.64 13.41 10.31
C LEU A 42 0.35 14.11 11.65
N GLN A 43 -0.30 15.28 11.60
CA GLN A 43 -0.67 16.08 12.77
C GLN A 43 -1.94 15.61 13.52
N TYR A 44 -2.71 14.66 12.96
CA TYR A 44 -3.99 14.25 13.54
C TYR A 44 -3.85 13.01 14.40
N LYS A 45 -4.29 13.13 15.66
CA LYS A 45 -4.24 12.06 16.67
C LYS A 45 -5.29 10.95 16.50
N ASN A 46 -6.09 10.97 15.44
CA ASN A 46 -7.05 9.89 15.14
C ASN A 46 -6.35 8.68 14.46
N CYS A 47 -7.12 7.65 14.07
CA CYS A 47 -6.63 6.45 13.37
C CYS A 47 -7.11 6.34 11.90
N ASN A 48 -7.79 7.37 11.37
CA ASN A 48 -8.31 7.44 10.00
C ASN A 48 -7.23 7.35 8.91
N PHE A 49 -7.58 6.83 7.74
CA PHE A 49 -6.70 6.82 6.56
C PHE A 49 -7.13 7.91 5.55
N SER A 50 -6.19 8.45 4.77
CA SER A 50 -6.50 9.34 3.65
C SER A 50 -5.48 9.17 2.52
N PHE A 51 -5.97 8.87 1.33
CA PHE A 51 -5.15 8.68 0.12
C PHE A 51 -5.43 9.73 -0.96
N ALA A 52 -6.47 10.56 -0.80
CA ALA A 52 -6.86 11.55 -1.79
C ALA A 52 -5.76 12.61 -2.02
N GLY A 53 -5.11 13.07 -0.94
CA GLY A 53 -3.99 14.01 -1.02
C GLY A 53 -2.81 13.44 -1.80
N LEU A 54 -2.43 12.19 -1.53
CA LEU A 54 -1.36 11.49 -2.24
C LEU A 54 -1.70 11.32 -3.73
N LYS A 55 -2.93 10.88 -4.05
CA LYS A 55 -3.41 10.77 -5.44
C LYS A 55 -3.28 12.09 -6.19
N ASN A 56 -3.69 13.19 -5.57
CA ASN A 56 -3.64 14.51 -6.19
C ASN A 56 -2.20 14.99 -6.40
N GLN A 57 -1.30 14.75 -5.43
CA GLN A 57 0.13 15.04 -5.60
C GLN A 57 0.73 14.26 -6.77
N LEU A 58 0.45 12.96 -6.85
CA LEU A 58 0.90 12.11 -7.95
C LEU A 58 0.39 12.62 -9.30
N GLN A 59 -0.89 12.97 -9.38
CA GLN A 59 -1.49 13.48 -10.61
C GLN A 59 -0.84 14.80 -11.04
N ARG A 60 -0.57 15.72 -10.10
CA ARG A 60 0.14 16.97 -10.41
C ARG A 60 1.55 16.72 -10.91
N GLN A 61 2.29 15.80 -10.28
CA GLN A 61 3.65 15.46 -10.69
C GLN A 61 3.68 14.87 -12.10
N LEU A 62 2.74 13.97 -12.42
CA LEU A 62 2.61 13.39 -13.76
C LEU A 62 2.29 14.45 -14.81
N ILE A 63 1.30 15.32 -14.56
CA ILE A 63 0.92 16.37 -15.51
C ILE A 63 2.09 17.33 -15.76
N ARG A 64 2.86 17.65 -14.71
CA ARG A 64 4.04 18.49 -14.82
C ARG A 64 5.12 17.86 -15.71
N GLU A 65 5.49 16.61 -15.43
CA GLU A 65 6.48 15.86 -16.22
C GLU A 65 6.06 15.65 -17.67
N GLU A 66 4.77 15.35 -17.90
CA GLU A 66 4.22 15.20 -19.26
C GLU A 66 4.32 16.51 -20.05
N ARG A 67 4.08 17.66 -19.42
CA ARG A 67 4.19 18.98 -20.06
C ARG A 67 5.63 19.42 -20.29
N GLU A 68 6.50 19.28 -19.28
CA GLU A 68 7.90 19.73 -19.35
C GLU A 68 8.71 18.95 -20.39
N LYS A 69 8.31 17.70 -20.67
CA LYS A 69 9.01 16.81 -21.62
C LYS A 69 8.23 16.55 -22.91
N ASP A 70 7.14 17.28 -23.13
CA ASP A 70 6.26 17.15 -24.31
C ASP A 70 5.86 15.69 -24.61
N ILE A 71 5.44 14.97 -23.57
CA ILE A 71 5.12 13.54 -23.65
C ILE A 71 3.74 13.37 -24.33
N PRO A 72 3.62 12.50 -25.34
CA PRO A 72 2.34 12.27 -26.01
C PRO A 72 1.30 11.65 -25.07
N ALA A 73 0.03 11.68 -25.50
CA ALA A 73 -1.10 11.26 -24.68
C ALA A 73 -1.01 9.82 -24.17
N ASP A 74 -0.39 8.92 -24.94
CA ASP A 74 -0.11 7.51 -24.62
C ASP A 74 1.34 7.26 -24.15
N GLY A 75 2.19 8.27 -24.19
CA GLY A 75 3.58 8.18 -23.75
C GLY A 75 3.73 8.01 -22.23
N VAL A 76 4.78 7.30 -21.84
CA VAL A 76 5.17 7.10 -20.43
C VAL A 76 6.32 8.05 -20.11
N ILE A 77 6.29 8.68 -18.93
CA ILE A 77 7.37 9.58 -18.52
C ILE A 77 8.68 8.78 -18.30
N PRO A 78 9.86 9.32 -18.63
CA PRO A 78 11.13 8.61 -18.41
C PRO A 78 11.38 8.26 -16.94
N GLY A 79 10.94 9.11 -16.00
CA GLY A 79 11.11 8.93 -14.55
C GLY A 79 10.07 8.01 -13.90
N ILE A 80 9.35 7.18 -14.66
CA ILE A 80 8.19 6.46 -14.14
C ILE A 80 8.54 5.49 -13.00
N HIS A 81 9.68 4.79 -13.09
CA HIS A 81 10.12 3.85 -12.05
C HIS A 81 10.40 4.57 -10.74
N ASN A 82 11.14 5.68 -10.78
CA ASN A 82 11.42 6.52 -9.62
C ASN A 82 10.13 7.11 -9.03
N LEU A 83 9.17 7.50 -9.88
CA LEU A 83 7.88 8.01 -9.42
C LEU A 83 7.05 6.92 -8.75
N CYS A 84 7.05 5.70 -9.29
CA CYS A 84 6.44 4.52 -8.66
C CYS A 84 7.06 4.26 -7.29
N ALA A 85 8.38 4.25 -7.17
CA ALA A 85 9.10 4.02 -5.93
C ALA A 85 8.81 5.09 -4.86
N GLY A 86 8.93 6.37 -5.22
CA GLY A 86 8.63 7.48 -4.30
C GLY A 86 7.18 7.45 -3.80
N PHE A 87 6.23 7.10 -4.68
CA PHE A 87 4.83 6.98 -4.31
C PHE A 87 4.54 5.73 -3.47
N GLN A 88 5.18 4.59 -3.77
CA GLN A 88 5.10 3.37 -2.95
C GLN A 88 5.59 3.63 -1.53
N LEU A 89 6.73 4.33 -1.41
CA LEU A 89 7.30 4.72 -0.14
C LEU A 89 6.35 5.63 0.64
N ALA A 90 5.73 6.60 -0.02
CA ALA A 90 4.77 7.50 0.60
C ALA A 90 3.51 6.78 1.13
N ILE A 91 2.95 5.85 0.35
CA ILE A 91 1.84 5.01 0.79
C ILE A 91 2.26 4.16 1.97
N THR A 92 3.41 3.51 1.88
CA THR A 92 3.93 2.62 2.94
C THR A 92 4.12 3.40 4.24
N ARG A 93 4.75 4.57 4.19
CA ARG A 93 4.92 5.46 5.35
C ARG A 93 3.59 5.87 5.96
N HIS A 94 2.60 6.23 5.13
CA HIS A 94 1.27 6.56 5.63
C HIS A 94 0.64 5.36 6.34
N LEU A 95 0.64 4.18 5.73
CA LEU A 95 0.11 2.95 6.33
C LEU A 95 0.81 2.61 7.65
N CYS A 96 2.14 2.64 7.69
CA CYS A 96 2.95 2.36 8.88
C CYS A 96 2.60 3.33 10.02
N HIS A 97 2.55 4.63 9.73
CA HIS A 97 2.18 5.64 10.72
C HIS A 97 0.77 5.41 11.28
N ARG A 98 -0.21 5.10 10.42
CA ARG A 98 -1.59 4.84 10.88
C ARG A 98 -1.71 3.53 11.65
N LEU A 99 -0.96 2.51 11.26
CA LEU A 99 -0.89 1.24 11.97
C LEU A 99 -0.35 1.45 13.39
N GLN A 100 0.79 2.12 13.53
CA GLN A 100 1.37 2.47 14.83
C GLN A 100 0.37 3.23 15.71
N ARG A 101 -0.33 4.24 15.16
CA ARG A 101 -1.37 4.97 15.88
C ARG A 101 -2.51 4.07 16.37
N GLY A 102 -2.92 3.10 15.55
CA GLY A 102 -3.95 2.12 15.90
C GLY A 102 -3.52 1.19 17.02
N MET A 103 -2.30 0.66 16.92
CA MET A 103 -1.70 -0.19 17.96
C MET A 103 -1.56 0.59 19.28
N ASP A 104 -1.00 1.80 19.25
CA ASP A 104 -0.89 2.68 20.44
C ASP A 104 -2.25 2.92 21.11
N TYR A 105 -3.29 3.16 20.31
CA TYR A 105 -4.63 3.38 20.83
C TYR A 105 -5.18 2.15 21.55
N VAL A 106 -5.04 0.98 20.93
CA VAL A 106 -5.51 -0.30 21.44
C VAL A 106 -4.77 -0.71 22.72
N GLU A 107 -3.45 -0.53 22.76
CA GLU A 107 -2.62 -0.77 23.94
C GLU A 107 -3.03 0.16 25.10
N ARG A 108 -3.18 1.47 24.86
CA ARG A 108 -3.60 2.44 25.90
C ARG A 108 -4.99 2.16 26.46
N LYS A 109 -5.85 1.52 25.66
CA LYS A 109 -7.20 1.13 26.06
C LYS A 109 -7.27 -0.27 26.65
N ASN A 110 -6.14 -0.98 26.75
CA ASN A 110 -6.04 -2.37 27.21
C ASN A 110 -7.03 -3.28 26.47
N MET A 111 -7.19 -3.08 25.15
CA MET A 111 -8.18 -3.82 24.35
C MET A 111 -7.65 -5.15 23.81
N ILE A 112 -6.33 -5.39 23.88
CA ILE A 112 -5.68 -6.64 23.48
C ILE A 112 -4.85 -7.12 24.67
N GLN A 113 -4.94 -8.42 24.97
CA GLN A 113 -4.11 -9.08 25.98
C GLN A 113 -2.67 -9.21 25.48
N SER A 114 -1.69 -9.12 26.38
CA SER A 114 -0.27 -9.09 26.01
C SER A 114 0.21 -10.33 25.22
N ASP A 115 -0.46 -11.47 25.39
CA ASP A 115 -0.19 -12.75 24.70
C ASP A 115 -0.87 -12.86 23.32
N ASN A 116 -1.74 -11.91 22.95
CA ASN A 116 -2.51 -11.92 21.70
C ASN A 116 -2.21 -10.73 20.77
N ARG A 117 -0.95 -10.30 20.71
CA ARG A 117 -0.50 -9.21 19.84
C ARG A 117 -0.21 -9.71 18.42
N ILE A 118 -1.27 -9.89 17.63
CA ILE A 118 -1.16 -10.37 16.24
C ILE A 118 -1.81 -9.37 15.28
N LEU A 119 -1.04 -8.91 14.29
CA LEU A 119 -1.58 -8.19 13.14
C LEU A 119 -1.78 -9.15 11.98
N VAL A 120 -3.02 -9.33 11.53
CA VAL A 120 -3.33 -10.05 10.29
C VAL A 120 -3.50 -9.04 9.16
N VAL A 121 -2.71 -9.19 8.09
CA VAL A 121 -2.79 -8.32 6.90
C VAL A 121 -3.25 -9.14 5.70
N SER A 122 -4.46 -8.86 5.21
CA SER A 122 -5.08 -9.48 4.03
C SER A 122 -5.40 -8.40 2.96
N GLY A 123 -5.99 -8.80 1.83
CA GLY A 123 -6.27 -7.89 0.71
C GLY A 123 -5.14 -7.82 -0.32
N GLY A 124 -5.41 -7.18 -1.46
CA GLY A 124 -4.40 -6.97 -2.51
C GLY A 124 -3.19 -6.14 -2.09
N VAL A 125 -3.31 -5.34 -1.02
CA VAL A 125 -2.19 -4.60 -0.42
C VAL A 125 -1.23 -5.54 0.31
N ALA A 126 -1.73 -6.63 0.91
CA ALA A 126 -0.88 -7.65 1.52
C ALA A 126 0.04 -8.31 0.50
N CYS A 127 -0.40 -8.45 -0.75
CA CYS A 127 0.39 -9.04 -1.82
C CYS A 127 1.61 -8.19 -2.23
N ASN A 128 1.68 -6.92 -1.83
CA ASN A 128 2.82 -6.06 -2.10
C ASN A 128 3.90 -6.28 -1.03
N ASN A 129 5.05 -6.83 -1.42
CA ASN A 129 6.11 -7.19 -0.50
C ASN A 129 6.76 -5.96 0.13
N PHE A 130 6.93 -4.86 -0.62
CA PHE A 130 7.48 -3.63 -0.06
C PHE A 130 6.60 -3.05 1.06
N ILE A 131 5.28 -3.00 0.85
CA ILE A 131 4.34 -2.54 1.89
C ILE A 131 4.34 -3.52 3.06
N ALA A 132 4.25 -4.82 2.79
CA ALA A 132 4.22 -5.84 3.83
C ALA A 132 5.46 -5.78 4.73
N GLU A 133 6.62 -5.54 4.13
CA GLU A 133 7.88 -5.37 4.85
C GLU A 133 7.87 -4.14 5.76
N GLY A 134 7.38 -2.99 5.28
CA GLY A 134 7.23 -1.79 6.11
C GLY A 134 6.28 -2.00 7.29
N LEU A 135 5.16 -2.69 7.08
CA LEU A 135 4.22 -3.03 8.17
C LEU A 135 4.85 -3.99 9.17
N ARG A 136 5.64 -4.97 8.69
CA ARG A 136 6.35 -5.93 9.53
C ARG A 136 7.33 -5.23 10.46
N MET A 137 8.09 -4.25 9.97
CA MET A 137 8.99 -3.45 10.81
C MET A 137 8.24 -2.75 11.95
N VAL A 138 7.06 -2.20 11.69
CA VAL A 138 6.22 -1.57 12.74
C VAL A 138 5.75 -2.62 13.75
N CYS A 139 5.35 -3.79 13.29
CA CYS A 139 4.96 -4.89 14.17
C CYS A 139 6.11 -5.34 15.07
N ASP A 140 7.28 -5.59 14.48
CA ASP A 140 8.47 -6.05 15.19
C ASP A 140 8.89 -5.05 16.28
N GLU A 141 8.88 -3.75 15.97
CA GLU A 141 9.20 -2.66 16.92
C GLU A 141 8.22 -2.60 18.11
N LEU A 142 6.93 -2.90 17.87
CA LEU A 142 5.88 -2.83 18.89
C LEU A 142 5.61 -4.18 19.59
N GLY A 143 6.37 -5.22 19.25
CA GLY A 143 6.20 -6.57 19.82
C GLY A 143 4.92 -7.27 19.34
N TYR A 144 4.47 -6.98 18.12
CA TYR A 144 3.39 -7.69 17.45
C TYR A 144 3.93 -8.73 16.48
N ARG A 145 3.28 -9.89 16.42
CA ARG A 145 3.49 -10.84 15.33
C ARG A 145 2.67 -10.43 14.12
N MET A 146 3.29 -10.36 12.94
CA MET A 146 2.56 -10.17 11.69
C MET A 146 2.24 -11.51 11.01
N VAL A 147 1.00 -11.66 10.55
CA VAL A 147 0.54 -12.81 9.76
C VAL A 147 -0.02 -12.33 8.44
N ARG A 148 0.44 -12.97 7.36
CA ARG A 148 -0.03 -12.71 6.00
C ARG A 148 -0.63 -13.98 5.42
N PRO A 149 -1.95 -14.02 5.13
CA PRO A 149 -2.54 -15.16 4.46
C PRO A 149 -1.88 -15.39 3.08
N PRO A 150 -1.90 -16.63 2.55
CA PRO A 150 -1.45 -16.90 1.18
C PRO A 150 -2.14 -15.96 0.17
N PRO A 151 -1.44 -15.44 -0.86
CA PRO A 151 -2.00 -14.46 -1.80
C PRO A 151 -3.32 -14.89 -2.47
N LYS A 152 -3.51 -16.20 -2.72
CA LYS A 152 -4.76 -16.78 -3.25
C LYS A 152 -5.97 -16.55 -2.34
N LEU A 153 -5.72 -16.38 -1.05
CA LEU A 153 -6.74 -16.14 -0.01
C LEU A 153 -6.93 -14.64 0.29
N CYS A 154 -6.08 -13.76 -0.24
CA CYS A 154 -6.10 -12.32 0.06
C CYS A 154 -6.97 -11.50 -0.90
N THR A 155 -7.37 -12.02 -2.04
CA THR A 155 -8.34 -11.39 -2.94
C THR A 155 -9.75 -11.81 -2.55
N ASP A 156 -10.77 -10.94 -2.72
CA ASP A 156 -12.18 -11.31 -2.52
C ASP A 156 -12.44 -12.65 -3.22
N ASN A 157 -12.64 -13.68 -2.41
CA ASN A 157 -12.90 -15.03 -2.86
C ASN A 157 -14.13 -15.54 -2.10
N GLY A 158 -14.90 -16.41 -2.75
CA GLY A 158 -16.07 -17.02 -2.11
C GLY A 158 -15.75 -17.78 -0.81
N VAL A 159 -14.47 -18.10 -0.58
CA VAL A 159 -13.97 -18.76 0.64
C VAL A 159 -14.09 -17.84 1.86
N MET A 160 -13.83 -16.53 1.74
CA MET A 160 -14.00 -15.58 2.85
C MET A 160 -15.46 -15.46 3.29
N ILE A 161 -16.41 -15.52 2.35
CA ILE A 161 -17.85 -15.49 2.64
C ILE A 161 -18.31 -16.83 3.24
N ALA A 162 -17.84 -17.95 2.67
CA ALA A 162 -18.16 -19.28 3.19
C ALA A 162 -17.63 -19.50 4.62
N TRP A 163 -16.41 -19.04 4.92
CA TRP A 163 -15.83 -19.14 6.25
C TRP A 163 -16.59 -18.30 7.29
N ASN A 164 -16.96 -17.07 6.93
CA ASN A 164 -17.82 -16.22 7.79
C ASN A 164 -19.20 -16.87 8.02
N GLY A 165 -19.73 -17.58 7.02
CA GLY A 165 -20.96 -18.38 7.17
C GLY A 165 -20.80 -19.54 8.16
N VAL A 166 -19.68 -20.28 8.11
CA VAL A 166 -19.39 -21.39 9.04
C VAL A 166 -19.15 -20.88 10.47
N GLU A 167 -18.34 -19.83 10.66
CA GLU A 167 -18.07 -19.25 11.99
C GLU A 167 -19.32 -18.72 12.71
N ASN A 168 -20.32 -18.26 11.96
CA ASN A 168 -21.58 -17.80 12.54
C ASN A 168 -22.64 -18.90 12.64
N GLY A 169 -22.58 -19.93 11.79
CA GLY A 169 -23.48 -21.09 11.83
C GLY A 169 -23.14 -22.09 12.95
N GLU A 170 -21.87 -22.18 13.36
CA GLU A 170 -21.46 -22.99 14.52
C GLU A 170 -21.80 -22.34 15.89
N LYS A 171 -22.29 -21.09 15.89
CA LYS A 171 -22.74 -20.36 17.10
C LYS A 171 -24.25 -20.44 17.35
N THR A 172 -25.00 -21.17 16.53
CA THR A 172 -26.45 -21.46 16.70
C THR A 172 -26.67 -22.93 17.00
#